data_AF-A0A534A0Y4-F1
#
_entry.id   AF-A0A534A0Y4-F1
#
_cell.length_a   1.000
_cell.length_b   1.000
_cell.length_c   1.000
_cell.angle_alpha   90.00
_cell.angle_beta   90.00
_cell.angle_gamma   90.00
#
_symmetry.space_group_name_H-M   'P 1'
#
loop_
_entity.id
_entity.type
_entity.pdbx_description
1 polymer ?
#
loop_
_entity_poly.entity_id
_entity_poly.type
_entity_poly.pdbx_seq_one_letter_code
_entity_poly.pdbx_strand_id
1 'polypeptide(L)'
;MKKNPKFIKEKNAILLMEIHERANRLRYLRKLSHLSMKEFARHCNLGLTTINYWEQGYSSVTERGAQKVCKAMREEGIECTVIWLMTGYGEPPKVTDSSKLSKLNYKNLESLSRISINEKKSDYPMENSEINAELALFKKNYPEHLIYLIDNESMKPLFAPGDLVAGKKLTDKNMELANGADCIVELEGKELLIRRVKIAHAVNSYDLYVINSDASLEFPPLRNIKLLSLAPIIRVWKPVKF
;
A
#
# COMPACT_ATOMS: atom_id res chain seq x y z
N MET A 1 45.16 -22.88 21.87
CA MET A 1 43.76 -23.15 22.28
C MET A 1 42.87 -23.23 21.03
N LYS A 2 42.48 -24.44 20.61
CA LYS A 2 41.58 -24.63 19.45
C LYS A 2 40.13 -24.31 19.88
N LYS A 3 39.49 -23.32 19.26
CA LYS A 3 38.10 -22.93 19.59
C LYS A 3 37.14 -24.08 19.26
N ASN A 4 36.21 -24.36 20.18
CA ASN A 4 35.27 -25.47 20.12
C ASN A 4 34.27 -25.29 18.94
N PRO A 5 34.14 -26.25 18.00
CA PRO A 5 33.34 -26.09 16.77
C PRO A 5 31.83 -25.85 17.00
N LYS A 6 31.24 -26.30 18.12
CA LYS A 6 29.84 -25.98 18.48
C LYS A 6 29.65 -24.48 18.76
N PHE A 7 30.59 -23.87 19.49
CA PHE A 7 30.55 -22.45 19.85
C PHE A 7 30.69 -21.51 18.63
N ILE A 8 31.37 -21.99 17.57
CA ILE A 8 31.51 -21.24 16.31
C ILE A 8 30.20 -21.29 15.51
N LYS A 9 29.51 -22.44 15.45
CA LYS A 9 28.21 -22.58 14.77
C LYS A 9 27.13 -21.68 15.39
N GLU A 10 27.05 -21.64 16.71
CA GLU A 10 26.04 -20.88 17.44
C GLU A 10 26.23 -19.37 17.29
N LYS A 11 27.48 -18.88 17.37
CA LYS A 11 27.80 -17.47 17.10
C LYS A 11 27.47 -17.04 15.66
N ASN A 12 27.70 -17.91 14.69
CA ASN A 12 27.38 -17.61 13.29
C ASN A 12 25.86 -17.52 13.06
N ALA A 13 25.08 -18.35 13.75
CA ALA A 13 23.62 -18.32 13.66
C ALA A 13 23.04 -17.02 14.26
N ILE A 14 23.55 -16.58 15.42
CA ILE A 14 23.15 -15.31 16.06
C ILE A 14 23.49 -14.12 15.16
N LEU A 15 24.68 -14.11 14.58
CA LEU A 15 25.11 -13.04 13.67
C LEU A 15 24.22 -12.96 12.41
N LEU A 16 23.86 -14.10 11.83
CA LEU A 16 22.94 -14.16 10.68
C LEU A 16 21.55 -13.61 11.04
N MET A 17 21.04 -13.96 12.22
CA MET A 17 19.77 -13.45 12.71
C MET A 17 19.79 -11.91 12.85
N GLU A 18 20.84 -11.35 13.47
CA GLU A 18 21.00 -9.90 13.58
C GLU A 18 21.05 -9.18 12.22
N ILE A 19 21.74 -9.79 11.24
CA ILE A 19 21.82 -9.24 9.87
C ILE A 19 20.43 -9.17 9.26
N HIS A 20 19.65 -10.24 9.36
CA HIS A 20 18.28 -10.28 8.82
C HIS A 20 17.34 -9.30 9.54
N GLU A 21 17.47 -9.14 10.85
CA GLU A 21 16.67 -8.17 11.60
C GLU A 21 16.99 -6.72 11.18
N ARG A 22 18.27 -6.38 11.00
CA ARG A 22 18.69 -5.07 10.46
C ARG A 22 18.17 -4.85 9.04
N ALA A 23 18.24 -5.89 8.21
CA ALA A 23 17.70 -5.87 6.84
C ALA A 23 16.20 -5.55 6.83
N ASN A 24 15.44 -6.20 7.72
CA ASN A 24 14.00 -5.98 7.85
C ASN A 24 13.66 -4.57 8.32
N ARG A 25 14.39 -4.02 9.29
CA ARG A 25 14.22 -2.64 9.77
C ARG A 25 14.55 -1.61 8.69
N LEU A 26 15.63 -1.80 7.93
CA LEU A 26 15.99 -0.93 6.81
C LEU A 26 14.91 -0.96 5.73
N ARG A 27 14.47 -2.16 5.37
CA ARG A 27 13.39 -2.35 4.39
C ARG A 27 12.13 -1.64 4.86
N TYR A 28 11.71 -1.85 6.11
CA TYR A 28 10.55 -1.17 6.70
C TYR A 28 10.63 0.35 6.56
N LEU A 29 11.79 0.92 6.90
CA LEU A 29 12.01 2.37 6.83
C LEU A 29 11.95 2.91 5.39
N ARG A 30 12.53 2.20 4.41
CA ARG A 30 12.38 2.56 2.99
C ARG A 30 10.92 2.50 2.53
N LYS A 31 10.20 1.44 2.94
CA LYS A 31 8.78 1.29 2.61
C LYS A 31 7.97 2.46 3.17
N LEU A 32 8.27 2.88 4.40
CA LEU A 32 7.64 4.02 5.08
C LEU A 32 7.88 5.35 4.34
N SER A 33 9.01 5.49 3.65
CA SER A 33 9.32 6.67 2.82
C SER A 33 8.78 6.58 1.39
N HIS A 34 8.11 5.48 1.03
CA HIS A 34 7.57 5.18 -0.30
C HIS A 34 8.61 5.16 -1.46
N LEU A 35 9.91 5.24 -1.14
CA LEU A 35 10.97 5.27 -2.15
C LEU A 35 11.22 3.88 -2.73
N SER A 36 11.46 3.82 -4.05
CA SER A 36 11.99 2.58 -4.66
C SER A 36 13.40 2.33 -4.11
N MET A 37 13.91 1.11 -4.20
CA MET A 37 15.27 0.82 -3.72
C MET A 37 16.33 1.73 -4.35
N LYS A 38 16.21 2.00 -5.66
CA LYS A 38 17.08 2.92 -6.41
C LYS A 38 16.98 4.35 -5.89
N GLU A 39 15.77 4.81 -5.62
CA GLU A 39 15.54 6.18 -5.18
C GLU A 39 15.93 6.37 -3.72
N PHE A 40 15.65 5.40 -2.88
CA PHE A 40 16.08 5.35 -1.48
C PHE A 40 17.61 5.35 -1.37
N ALA A 41 18.29 4.55 -2.21
CA ALA A 41 19.75 4.55 -2.29
C ALA A 41 20.29 5.94 -2.67
N ARG A 42 19.72 6.55 -3.72
CA ARG A 42 20.08 7.91 -4.14
C ARG A 42 19.84 8.94 -3.02
N HIS A 43 18.69 8.86 -2.36
CA HIS A 43 18.29 9.77 -1.28
C HIS A 43 19.19 9.66 -0.06
N CYS A 44 19.55 8.43 0.33
CA CYS A 44 20.51 8.16 1.40
C CYS A 44 21.97 8.43 0.99
N ASN A 45 22.24 8.81 -0.27
CA ASN A 45 23.58 8.92 -0.84
C ASN A 45 24.43 7.64 -0.60
N LEU A 46 23.85 6.51 -1.01
CA LEU A 46 24.38 5.15 -0.94
C LEU A 46 24.26 4.45 -2.30
N GLY A 47 25.08 3.44 -2.54
CA GLY A 47 24.99 2.63 -3.76
C GLY A 47 23.74 1.75 -3.76
N LEU A 48 23.11 1.58 -4.92
CA LEU A 48 21.97 0.67 -5.08
C LEU A 48 22.33 -0.76 -4.65
N THR A 49 23.49 -1.25 -5.08
CA THR A 49 23.99 -2.58 -4.69
C THR A 49 24.13 -2.71 -3.17
N THR A 50 24.56 -1.64 -2.48
CA THR A 50 24.69 -1.61 -1.02
C THR A 50 23.34 -1.77 -0.34
N ILE A 51 22.33 -0.99 -0.74
CA ILE A 51 20.98 -1.11 -0.18
C ILE A 51 20.39 -2.49 -0.49
N ASN A 52 20.56 -3.00 -1.72
CA ASN A 52 20.07 -4.33 -2.08
C ASN A 52 20.71 -5.42 -1.19
N TYR A 53 22.04 -5.39 -1.01
CA TYR A 53 22.73 -6.38 -0.20
C TYR A 53 22.34 -6.29 1.28
N TRP A 54 22.09 -5.08 1.80
CA TRP A 54 21.59 -4.89 3.15
C TRP A 54 20.16 -5.40 3.31
N GLU A 55 19.24 -5.07 2.40
CA GLU A 55 17.84 -5.49 2.50
C GLU A 55 17.64 -7.00 2.25
N GLN A 56 18.52 -7.66 1.51
CA GLN A 56 18.49 -9.11 1.33
C GLN A 56 19.18 -9.87 2.47
N GLY A 57 19.86 -9.16 3.38
CA GLY A 57 20.65 -9.79 4.45
C GLY A 57 21.96 -10.42 3.98
N TYR A 58 22.45 -10.06 2.79
CA TYR A 58 23.77 -10.50 2.31
C TYR A 58 24.93 -9.78 3.02
N SER A 59 24.67 -8.58 3.55
CA SER A 59 25.60 -7.89 4.47
C SER A 59 24.84 -7.05 5.49
N SER A 60 25.49 -6.72 6.61
CA SER A 60 24.88 -5.89 7.66
C SER A 60 24.90 -4.41 7.30
N VAL A 61 23.84 -3.70 7.68
CA VAL A 61 23.85 -2.24 7.79
C VAL A 61 24.99 -1.82 8.74
N THR A 62 25.80 -0.86 8.30
CA THR A 62 26.87 -0.25 9.12
C THR A 62 26.33 0.96 9.86
N GLU A 63 26.93 1.32 10.99
CA GLU A 63 26.51 2.50 11.76
C GLU A 63 26.57 3.79 10.94
N ARG A 64 27.63 3.98 10.15
CA ARG A 64 27.74 5.11 9.20
C ARG A 64 26.64 5.08 8.14
N GLY A 65 26.27 3.89 7.66
CA GLY A 65 25.13 3.70 6.76
C GLY A 65 23.80 4.08 7.42
N ALA A 66 23.59 3.64 8.65
CA ALA A 66 22.40 3.95 9.44
C ALA A 66 22.26 5.46 9.69
N GLN A 67 23.36 6.17 9.99
CA GLN A 67 23.35 7.63 10.13
C GLN A 67 22.89 8.34 8.85
N LYS A 68 23.38 7.90 7.68
CA LYS A 68 22.96 8.45 6.38
C LYS A 68 21.47 8.22 6.14
N VAL A 69 21.00 7.00 6.43
CA VAL A 69 19.59 6.62 6.30
C VAL A 69 18.71 7.48 7.22
N CYS A 70 19.01 7.56 8.52
CA CYS A 70 18.22 8.36 9.47
C CYS A 70 18.19 9.85 9.09
N LYS A 71 19.30 10.39 8.57
CA LYS A 71 19.35 11.77 8.06
C LYS A 71 18.39 11.96 6.89
N ALA A 72 18.48 11.09 5.88
CA ALA A 72 17.64 11.15 4.69
C ALA A 72 16.14 10.97 5.03
N MET A 73 15.82 10.13 6.00
CA MET A 73 14.44 9.92 6.46
C MET A 73 13.89 11.14 7.20
N ARG A 74 14.71 11.85 7.96
CA ARG A 74 14.30 13.11 8.59
C ARG A 74 13.92 14.16 7.55
N GLU A 75 14.63 14.21 6.43
CA GLU A 75 14.31 15.09 5.30
C GLU A 75 12.97 14.71 4.64
N GLU A 76 12.60 13.42 4.65
CA GLU A 76 11.29 12.89 4.23
C GLU A 76 10.19 13.05 5.30
N GLY A 77 10.47 13.76 6.41
CA GLY A 77 9.50 13.94 7.50
C GLY A 77 9.24 12.67 8.30
N ILE A 78 10.18 11.73 8.31
CA ILE A 78 10.15 10.48 9.08
C ILE A 78 11.21 10.56 10.18
N GLU A 79 10.78 10.50 11.44
CA GLU A 79 11.68 10.44 12.57
C GLU A 79 12.14 8.99 12.80
N CYS A 80 13.45 8.76 12.80
CA CYS A 80 14.06 7.45 12.99
C CYS A 80 15.42 7.59 13.68
N THR A 81 15.73 6.71 14.64
CA THR A 81 17.01 6.72 15.36
C THR A 81 17.95 5.63 14.86
N VAL A 82 19.26 5.89 14.92
CA VAL A 82 20.29 4.90 14.57
C VAL A 82 20.20 3.68 15.49
N ILE A 83 19.92 3.90 16.78
CA ILE A 83 19.77 2.84 17.78
C ILE A 83 18.64 1.89 17.36
N TRP A 84 17.47 2.42 17.02
CA TRP A 84 16.36 1.60 16.55
C TRP A 84 16.71 0.85 15.27
N LEU A 85 17.30 1.52 14.27
CA LEU A 85 17.64 0.87 13.00
C LEU A 85 18.66 -0.28 13.19
N MET A 86 19.66 -0.09 14.04
CA MET A 86 20.73 -1.05 14.26
C MET A 86 20.33 -2.20 15.18
N THR A 87 19.52 -1.92 16.21
CA THR A 87 19.28 -2.86 17.32
C THR A 87 17.82 -3.22 17.56
N GLY A 88 16.88 -2.41 17.04
CA GLY A 88 15.45 -2.54 17.34
C GLY A 88 15.02 -1.90 18.67
N TYR A 89 15.95 -1.41 19.49
CA TYR A 89 15.63 -0.74 20.74
C TYR A 89 15.25 0.74 20.54
N GLY A 90 14.33 1.22 21.38
CA GLY A 90 13.80 2.58 21.31
C GLY A 90 12.56 2.70 20.45
N GLU A 91 12.16 3.94 20.16
CA GLU A 91 10.93 4.23 19.41
C GLU A 91 11.05 3.81 17.94
N PRO A 92 10.04 3.09 17.39
CA PRO A 92 9.97 2.79 15.97
C PRO A 92 9.75 4.07 15.14
N PRO A 93 10.15 4.07 13.86
CA PRO A 93 10.12 5.27 13.07
C PRO A 93 8.68 5.67 12.75
N LYS A 94 8.42 6.96 12.82
CA LYS A 94 7.08 7.54 12.66
C LYS A 94 7.12 8.70 11.68
N VAL A 95 6.04 8.87 10.93
CA VAL A 95 5.86 10.03 10.05
C VAL A 95 5.48 11.22 10.94
N THR A 96 6.36 12.21 11.03
CA THR A 96 6.14 13.45 11.79
C THR A 96 5.61 14.57 10.91
N ASP A 97 5.93 14.55 9.61
CA ASP A 97 5.51 15.58 8.67
C ASP A 97 5.30 14.97 7.29
N SER A 98 4.07 14.59 7.00
CA SER A 98 3.74 13.95 5.73
C SER A 98 3.89 14.85 4.51
N SER A 99 3.91 16.18 4.67
CA SER A 99 4.02 17.09 3.53
C SER A 99 5.39 17.01 2.83
N LYS A 100 6.39 16.45 3.51
CA LYS A 100 7.79 16.34 3.04
C LYS A 100 8.10 15.06 2.26
N LEU A 101 7.16 14.13 2.17
CA LEU A 101 7.38 12.86 1.46
C LEU A 101 7.53 13.12 -0.05
N SER A 102 8.74 12.95 -0.56
CA SER A 102 9.15 13.34 -1.93
C SER A 102 8.41 12.59 -3.05
N LYS A 103 7.69 11.52 -2.70
CA LYS A 103 6.94 10.66 -3.61
C LYS A 103 5.43 10.74 -3.53
N LEU A 104 4.87 11.65 -2.74
CA LEU A 104 3.41 11.83 -2.72
C LEU A 104 2.81 12.25 -4.07
N ASN A 105 3.63 12.62 -5.06
CA ASN A 105 3.21 12.86 -6.45
C ASN A 105 3.51 11.64 -7.35
N TYR A 106 2.47 10.82 -7.54
CA TYR A 106 2.43 9.59 -8.31
C TYR A 106 2.79 9.77 -9.80
N LYS A 107 3.91 9.18 -10.23
CA LYS A 107 4.19 8.87 -11.65
C LYS A 107 3.82 7.43 -12.06
N ASN A 108 3.25 6.64 -11.15
CA ASN A 108 3.06 5.20 -11.36
C ASN A 108 1.58 4.76 -11.32
N LEU A 109 0.65 5.70 -11.55
CA LEU A 109 -0.76 5.36 -11.76
C LEU A 109 -0.98 4.67 -13.11
N GLU A 110 -0.17 4.99 -14.13
CA GLU A 110 -0.29 4.40 -15.48
C GLU A 110 -0.09 2.88 -15.54
N SER A 111 0.53 2.27 -14.53
CA SER A 111 0.75 0.83 -14.49
C SER A 111 -0.45 0.04 -13.94
N LEU A 112 -1.33 0.71 -13.19
CA LEU A 112 -2.54 0.10 -12.59
C LEU A 112 -3.79 0.30 -13.47
N SER A 113 -3.68 1.06 -14.57
CA SER A 113 -4.80 1.54 -15.39
C SER A 113 -5.37 0.54 -16.39
N ARG A 114 -4.92 -0.71 -16.39
CA ARG A 114 -5.46 -1.74 -17.29
C ARG A 114 -6.57 -2.53 -16.62
N ILE A 115 -7.73 -1.92 -16.38
CA ILE A 115 -9.08 -2.51 -16.45
C ILE A 115 -10.06 -1.32 -16.30
N SER A 116 -10.28 -0.58 -17.39
CA SER A 116 -11.43 0.30 -17.49
C SER A 116 -12.67 -0.55 -17.77
N ILE A 117 -13.45 -0.90 -16.74
CA ILE A 117 -14.79 -1.49 -16.94
C ILE A 117 -15.79 -0.34 -16.98
N ASN A 118 -15.75 0.44 -18.07
CA ASN A 118 -16.92 1.22 -18.47
C ASN A 118 -17.78 0.34 -19.38
N GLU A 119 -18.78 -0.29 -18.75
CA GLU A 119 -20.13 -0.55 -19.27
C GLU A 119 -20.38 -1.26 -20.61
N LYS A 120 -19.38 -1.78 -21.34
CA LYS A 120 -19.62 -2.55 -22.57
C LYS A 120 -18.79 -3.82 -22.68
N LYS A 121 -19.01 -4.77 -21.76
CA LYS A 121 -18.93 -6.22 -22.05
C LYS A 121 -19.51 -7.01 -20.88
N SER A 122 -20.44 -7.90 -21.21
CA SER A 122 -21.26 -8.75 -20.35
C SER A 122 -20.52 -9.92 -19.70
N ASP A 123 -19.19 -10.00 -19.81
CA ASP A 123 -18.47 -11.23 -19.51
C ASP A 123 -17.62 -11.04 -18.25
N TYR A 124 -18.31 -10.95 -17.10
CA TYR A 124 -17.65 -11.43 -15.88
C TYR A 124 -17.52 -12.96 -16.04
N PRO A 125 -16.36 -13.57 -15.76
CA PRO A 125 -16.16 -15.02 -15.86
C PRO A 125 -16.90 -15.79 -14.74
N MET A 126 -18.13 -15.38 -14.44
CA MET A 126 -18.98 -15.97 -13.44
C MET A 126 -20.10 -16.70 -14.18
N GLU A 127 -19.92 -18.01 -14.37
CA GLU A 127 -20.97 -18.93 -14.85
C GLU A 127 -22.14 -19.09 -13.84
N ASN A 128 -22.32 -18.14 -12.92
CA ASN A 128 -23.35 -18.21 -11.89
C ASN A 128 -24.55 -17.34 -12.29
N SER A 129 -25.61 -18.00 -12.76
CA SER A 129 -26.87 -17.37 -13.16
C SER A 129 -27.53 -16.57 -12.01
N GLU A 130 -27.30 -16.96 -10.76
CA GLU A 130 -27.86 -16.32 -9.57
C GLU A 130 -27.24 -14.94 -9.33
N ILE A 131 -25.90 -14.85 -9.40
CA ILE A 131 -25.17 -13.58 -9.25
C ILE A 131 -25.59 -12.60 -10.36
N ASN A 132 -25.79 -13.09 -11.59
CA ASN A 132 -26.24 -12.25 -12.69
C ASN A 132 -27.65 -11.69 -12.45
N ALA A 133 -28.57 -12.49 -11.91
CA ALA A 133 -29.92 -12.04 -11.57
C ALA A 133 -29.90 -10.97 -10.44
N GLU A 134 -29.09 -11.19 -9.40
CA GLU A 134 -28.92 -10.21 -8.32
C GLU A 134 -28.27 -8.92 -8.81
N LEU A 135 -27.27 -9.02 -9.70
CA LEU A 135 -26.61 -7.87 -10.29
C LEU A 135 -27.59 -7.06 -11.14
N ALA A 136 -28.44 -7.71 -11.93
CA ALA A 136 -29.49 -7.05 -12.70
C ALA A 136 -30.49 -6.30 -11.79
N LEU A 137 -30.88 -6.91 -10.68
CA LEU A 137 -31.74 -6.27 -9.68
C LEU A 137 -31.04 -5.06 -9.04
N PHE A 138 -29.76 -5.18 -8.70
CA PHE A 138 -28.98 -4.08 -8.13
C PHE A 138 -28.91 -2.89 -9.08
N LYS A 139 -28.56 -3.12 -10.36
CA LYS A 139 -28.50 -2.08 -11.40
C LYS A 139 -29.84 -1.37 -11.59
N LYS A 140 -30.95 -2.10 -11.51
CA LYS A 140 -32.30 -1.54 -11.57
C LYS A 140 -32.61 -0.63 -10.37
N ASN A 141 -32.18 -1.03 -9.18
CA ASN A 141 -32.44 -0.29 -7.95
C ASN A 141 -31.52 0.93 -7.77
N TYR A 142 -30.33 0.90 -8.36
CA TYR A 142 -29.34 1.97 -8.28
C TYR A 142 -28.84 2.34 -9.69
N PRO A 143 -29.56 3.20 -10.43
CA PRO A 143 -29.16 3.60 -11.79
C PRO A 143 -27.75 4.20 -11.82
N GLU A 144 -27.46 5.08 -10.87
CA GLU A 144 -26.11 5.63 -10.62
C GLU A 144 -25.35 4.71 -9.66
N HIS A 145 -24.57 3.79 -10.21
CA HIS A 145 -23.80 2.81 -9.45
C HIS A 145 -22.37 2.69 -9.96
N LEU A 146 -21.50 2.13 -9.11
CA LEU A 146 -20.22 1.59 -9.53
C LEU A 146 -20.17 0.11 -9.16
N ILE A 147 -19.60 -0.70 -10.06
CA ILE A 147 -19.30 -2.12 -9.85
C ILE A 147 -17.82 -2.31 -10.12
N TYR A 148 -17.16 -3.11 -9.30
CA TYR A 148 -15.73 -3.39 -9.45
C TYR A 148 -15.44 -4.85 -9.10
N LEU A 149 -14.72 -5.55 -9.98
CA LEU A 149 -14.19 -6.88 -9.70
C LEU A 149 -12.80 -6.71 -9.08
N ILE A 150 -12.63 -7.22 -7.87
CA ILE A 150 -11.35 -7.10 -7.16
C ILE A 150 -10.35 -8.06 -7.77
N ASP A 151 -9.22 -7.54 -8.20
CA ASP A 151 -8.15 -8.28 -8.88
C ASP A 151 -6.85 -8.37 -8.06
N ASN A 152 -6.82 -7.74 -6.88
CA ASN A 152 -5.62 -7.61 -6.07
C ASN A 152 -5.90 -7.70 -4.56
N GLU A 153 -4.82 -7.77 -3.79
CA GLU A 153 -4.86 -8.04 -2.36
C GLU A 153 -5.00 -6.80 -1.48
N SER A 154 -5.17 -5.60 -2.05
CA SER A 154 -5.14 -4.33 -1.31
C SER A 154 -6.20 -4.20 -0.22
N MET A 155 -7.32 -4.92 -0.36
CA MET A 155 -8.48 -4.77 0.51
C MET A 155 -8.78 -6.00 1.37
N LYS A 156 -7.82 -6.92 1.50
CA LYS A 156 -7.87 -7.96 2.54
C LYS A 156 -7.83 -7.33 3.95
N PRO A 157 -8.45 -7.97 4.96
CA PRO A 157 -9.15 -9.25 4.90
C PRO A 157 -10.62 -9.15 4.47
N LEU A 158 -11.18 -7.94 4.34
CA LEU A 158 -12.61 -7.76 4.12
C LEU A 158 -13.04 -8.14 2.70
N PHE A 159 -12.19 -7.84 1.72
CA PHE A 159 -12.45 -8.10 0.32
C PHE A 159 -11.25 -8.82 -0.30
N ALA A 160 -11.52 -9.88 -1.05
CA ALA A 160 -10.50 -10.73 -1.65
C ALA A 160 -10.53 -10.65 -3.19
N PRO A 161 -9.42 -10.98 -3.86
CA PRO A 161 -9.43 -11.18 -5.30
C PRO A 161 -10.53 -12.17 -5.73
N GLY A 162 -11.24 -11.79 -6.77
CA GLY A 162 -12.41 -12.47 -7.31
C GLY A 162 -13.75 -11.98 -6.76
N ASP A 163 -13.78 -11.23 -5.65
CA ASP A 163 -15.01 -10.64 -5.14
C ASP A 163 -15.51 -9.54 -6.10
N LEU A 164 -16.81 -9.55 -6.40
CA LEU A 164 -17.48 -8.48 -7.13
C LEU A 164 -18.14 -7.56 -6.10
N VAL A 165 -17.79 -6.28 -6.11
CA VAL A 165 -18.35 -5.28 -5.19
C VAL A 165 -19.17 -4.24 -5.93
N ALA A 166 -20.19 -3.71 -5.27
CA ALA A 166 -20.98 -2.60 -5.82
C ALA A 166 -21.43 -1.59 -4.77
N GLY A 167 -21.61 -0.37 -5.25
CA GLY A 167 -22.02 0.78 -4.47
C GLY A 167 -22.93 1.72 -5.25
N LYS A 168 -23.72 2.54 -4.53
CA LYS A 168 -24.41 3.69 -5.12
C LYS A 168 -23.39 4.80 -5.36
N LYS A 169 -23.33 5.31 -6.59
CA LYS A 169 -22.43 6.40 -6.97
C LYS A 169 -22.83 7.70 -6.28
N LEU A 170 -21.85 8.37 -5.70
CA LEU A 170 -21.93 9.67 -5.06
C LEU A 170 -21.04 10.65 -5.83
N THR A 171 -21.57 11.85 -6.08
CA THR A 171 -20.86 12.96 -6.71
C THR A 171 -20.93 14.20 -5.83
N ASP A 172 -20.05 15.17 -6.11
CA ASP A 172 -20.05 16.49 -5.48
C ASP A 172 -20.05 16.42 -3.94
N LYS A 173 -20.89 17.25 -3.30
CA LYS A 173 -20.98 17.36 -1.84
C LYS A 173 -21.40 16.06 -1.14
N ASN A 174 -22.04 15.13 -1.86
CA ASN A 174 -22.47 13.87 -1.25
C ASN A 174 -21.31 12.91 -1.00
N MET A 175 -20.15 13.12 -1.64
CA MET A 175 -18.96 12.29 -1.44
C MET A 175 -18.41 12.36 0.00
N GLU A 176 -18.66 13.46 0.71
CA GLU A 176 -18.25 13.61 2.12
C GLU A 176 -18.92 12.59 3.05
N LEU A 177 -20.11 12.08 2.68
CA LEU A 177 -20.82 11.03 3.42
C LEU A 177 -20.05 9.71 3.47
N ALA A 178 -19.06 9.52 2.58
CA ALA A 178 -18.25 8.32 2.51
C ALA A 178 -17.00 8.36 3.41
N ASN A 179 -16.87 9.36 4.28
CA ASN A 179 -15.73 9.46 5.18
C ASN A 179 -15.59 8.23 6.08
N GLY A 180 -14.46 7.54 5.98
CA GLY A 180 -14.15 6.30 6.69
C GLY A 180 -14.66 5.03 6.02
N ALA A 181 -15.44 5.13 4.94
CA ALA A 181 -16.03 3.97 4.26
C ALA A 181 -15.07 3.34 3.23
N ASP A 182 -15.20 2.03 3.03
CA ASP A 182 -14.55 1.31 1.94
C ASP A 182 -15.35 1.54 0.65
N CYS A 183 -14.71 2.15 -0.35
CA CYS A 183 -15.39 2.64 -1.54
C CYS A 183 -14.73 2.12 -2.83
N ILE A 184 -15.56 1.99 -3.87
CA ILE A 184 -15.10 2.04 -5.25
C ILE A 184 -14.92 3.51 -5.60
N VAL A 185 -13.75 3.88 -6.08
CA VAL A 185 -13.36 5.27 -6.31
C VAL A 185 -13.06 5.46 -7.79
N GLU A 186 -13.66 6.50 -8.38
CA GLU A 186 -13.46 6.88 -9.77
C GLU A 186 -12.60 8.16 -9.83
N LEU A 187 -11.40 8.03 -10.41
CA LEU A 187 -10.48 9.15 -10.59
C LEU A 187 -10.80 9.97 -11.85
N GLU A 188 -10.20 11.15 -12.00
CA GLU A 188 -10.39 12.03 -13.18
C GLU A 188 -10.08 11.34 -14.52
N GLY A 189 -9.20 10.32 -14.53
CA GLY A 189 -8.92 9.47 -15.70
C GLY A 189 -9.96 8.37 -15.99
N LYS A 190 -11.09 8.34 -15.27
CA LYS A 190 -12.09 7.25 -15.27
C LYS A 190 -11.52 5.90 -14.85
N GLU A 191 -10.43 5.92 -14.11
CA GLU A 191 -9.85 4.73 -13.49
C GLU A 191 -10.62 4.40 -12.21
N LEU A 192 -10.92 3.11 -12.04
CA LEU A 192 -11.58 2.60 -10.83
C LEU A 192 -10.57 1.90 -9.93
N LEU A 193 -10.68 2.18 -8.64
CA LEU A 193 -9.88 1.53 -7.60
C LEU A 193 -10.71 1.35 -6.33
N ILE A 194 -10.33 0.37 -5.51
CA ILE A 194 -10.99 0.12 -4.23
C ILE A 194 -10.11 0.60 -3.07
N ARG A 195 -10.62 1.55 -2.28
CA ARG A 195 -9.88 2.14 -1.15
C ARG A 195 -10.83 2.57 -0.04
N ARG A 196 -10.31 2.61 1.18
CA ARG A 196 -10.94 3.34 2.28
C ARG A 196 -10.75 4.83 2.09
N VAL A 197 -11.84 5.58 2.07
CA VAL A 197 -11.81 7.03 1.84
C VAL A 197 -11.76 7.76 3.17
N LYS A 198 -10.94 8.81 3.26
CA LYS A 198 -11.02 9.82 4.33
C LYS A 198 -11.04 11.21 3.70
N ILE A 199 -11.81 12.10 4.29
CA ILE A 199 -11.77 13.52 3.92
C ILE A 199 -10.39 14.05 4.32
N ALA A 200 -9.70 14.70 3.37
CA ALA A 200 -8.41 15.31 3.63
C ALA A 200 -8.56 16.77 4.08
N HIS A 201 -7.45 17.42 4.45
CA HIS A 201 -7.46 18.79 4.98
C HIS A 201 -7.79 19.86 3.92
N ALA A 202 -7.51 19.58 2.64
CA ALA A 202 -7.82 20.51 1.56
C ALA A 202 -9.26 20.33 1.06
N VAL A 203 -9.89 21.43 0.66
CA VAL A 203 -11.28 21.44 0.17
C VAL A 203 -11.42 20.51 -1.03
N ASN A 204 -12.44 19.66 -1.00
CA ASN A 204 -12.76 18.68 -2.04
C ASN A 204 -11.58 17.75 -2.40
N SER A 205 -10.81 17.36 -1.39
CA SER A 205 -9.72 16.40 -1.54
C SER A 205 -9.86 15.25 -0.55
N TYR A 206 -9.38 14.08 -0.98
CA TYR A 206 -9.59 12.82 -0.28
C TYR A 206 -8.28 12.06 -0.14
N ASP A 207 -8.13 11.41 1.01
CA ASP A 207 -7.09 10.42 1.23
C ASP A 207 -7.68 9.02 1.05
N LEU A 208 -6.96 8.16 0.34
CA LEU A 208 -7.39 6.82 -0.07
C LEU A 208 -6.42 5.80 0.50
N TYR A 209 -6.91 4.94 1.39
CA TYR A 209 -6.11 3.96 2.11
C TYR A 209 -6.43 2.54 1.65
N VAL A 210 -5.42 1.68 1.71
CA VAL A 210 -5.64 0.24 1.68
C VAL A 210 -5.84 -0.28 3.09
N ILE A 211 -6.63 -1.35 3.22
CA ILE A 211 -6.88 -1.97 4.53
C ILE A 211 -6.03 -3.21 4.75
N ASN A 212 -5.41 -3.77 3.71
CA ASN A 212 -4.41 -4.82 3.85
C ASN A 212 -3.05 -4.20 4.20
N SER A 213 -2.62 -4.35 5.45
CA SER A 213 -1.30 -3.89 5.91
C SER A 213 -0.15 -4.53 5.15
N ASP A 214 -0.29 -5.78 4.71
CA ASP A 214 0.77 -6.51 4.02
C ASP A 214 0.94 -6.03 2.57
N ALA A 215 -0.16 -5.56 1.96
CA ALA A 215 -0.18 -5.02 0.61
C ALA A 215 0.00 -3.49 0.58
N SER A 216 0.07 -2.81 1.73
CA SER A 216 0.31 -1.37 1.84
C SER A 216 1.59 -0.87 1.18
N LEU A 217 2.56 -1.77 0.97
CA LEU A 217 3.74 -1.47 0.18
C LEU A 217 3.45 -1.35 -1.32
N GLU A 218 2.71 -2.31 -1.85
CA GLU A 218 2.41 -2.42 -3.28
C GLU A 218 1.34 -1.40 -3.69
N PHE A 219 0.44 -1.09 -2.74
CA PHE A 219 -0.67 -0.18 -2.90
C PHE A 219 -0.60 0.91 -1.81
N PRO A 220 0.24 1.94 -2.00
CA PRO A 220 0.41 2.96 -0.99
C PRO A 220 -0.85 3.82 -0.85
N PRO A 221 -1.09 4.42 0.33
CA PRO A 221 -2.15 5.40 0.50
C PRO A 221 -1.99 6.58 -0.46
N LEU A 222 -3.06 6.97 -1.14
CA LEU A 222 -3.12 8.16 -1.97
C LEU A 222 -3.58 9.32 -1.09
N ARG A 223 -3.00 10.51 -1.20
CA ARG A 223 -3.38 11.66 -0.36
C ARG A 223 -3.72 12.90 -1.16
N ASN A 224 -4.65 13.69 -0.63
CA ASN A 224 -5.13 14.94 -1.25
C ASN A 224 -5.54 14.75 -2.73
N ILE A 225 -6.19 13.63 -3.05
CA ILE A 225 -6.61 13.30 -4.41
C ILE A 225 -7.99 13.89 -4.69
N LYS A 226 -8.18 14.41 -5.91
CA LYS A 226 -9.49 14.77 -6.44
C LYS A 226 -10.16 13.56 -7.07
N LEU A 227 -11.44 13.38 -6.76
CA LEU A 227 -12.26 12.27 -7.23
C LEU A 227 -13.33 12.80 -8.18
N LEU A 228 -13.60 12.03 -9.23
CA LEU A 228 -14.74 12.29 -10.11
C LEU A 228 -16.03 11.79 -9.46
N SER A 229 -15.96 10.60 -8.87
CA SER A 229 -17.03 10.04 -8.05
C SER A 229 -16.50 8.96 -7.12
N LEU A 230 -17.33 8.52 -6.17
CA LEU A 230 -17.07 7.32 -5.38
C LEU A 230 -18.37 6.59 -5.08
N ALA A 231 -18.28 5.33 -4.67
CA ALA A 231 -19.43 4.54 -4.25
C ALA A 231 -19.04 3.70 -3.02
N PRO A 232 -19.60 4.01 -1.83
CA PRO A 232 -19.45 3.14 -0.67
C PRO A 232 -19.93 1.73 -1.00
N ILE A 233 -19.15 0.72 -0.63
CA ILE A 233 -19.48 -0.66 -0.92
C ILE A 233 -20.65 -1.08 -0.02
N ILE A 234 -21.78 -1.43 -0.64
CA ILE A 234 -23.00 -1.88 0.05
C ILE A 234 -23.40 -3.30 -0.34
N ARG A 235 -22.80 -3.85 -1.39
CA ARG A 235 -23.00 -5.23 -1.86
C ARG A 235 -21.67 -5.86 -2.26
N VAL A 236 -21.56 -7.15 -1.95
CA VAL A 236 -20.41 -7.99 -2.27
C VAL A 236 -20.96 -9.34 -2.73
N TRP A 237 -20.59 -9.78 -3.93
CA TRP A 237 -20.82 -11.13 -4.42
C TRP A 237 -19.50 -11.87 -4.40
N LYS A 238 -19.46 -12.99 -3.70
CA LYS A 238 -18.27 -13.85 -3.65
C LYS A 238 -18.41 -14.95 -4.71
N PRO A 239 -17.35 -15.26 -5.47
CA PRO A 239 -17.38 -16.40 -6.37
C PRO A 239 -17.59 -17.68 -5.53
N VAL A 240 -18.34 -18.63 -6.07
CA VAL A 240 -18.50 -19.94 -5.44
C VAL A 240 -17.13 -20.60 -5.44
N LYS A 241 -16.54 -20.78 -4.26
CA LYS A 241 -15.22 -21.40 -4.06
C LYS A 241 -15.34 -22.82 -3.53
N PHE A 242 -16.39 -23.57 -3.88
CA PHE A 242 -16.56 -24.98 -3.49
C PHE A 242 -17.39 -25.74 -4.52
#